data_AF-A0A939CHK3-F1
#
_entry.id   AF-A0A939CHK3-F1
#
_cell.length_a   1.000
_cell.length_b   1.000
_cell.length_c   1.000
_cell.angle_alpha   90.00
_cell.angle_beta   90.00
_cell.angle_gamma   90.00
#
_symmetry.space_group_name_H-M   'P 1'
#
loop_
_entity.id
_entity.type
_entity.pdbx_description
1 polymer ?
#
loop_
_entity_poly.entity_id
_entity_poly.type
_entity_poly.pdbx_seq_one_letter_code
_entity_poly.pdbx_strand_id
1 'polypeptide(L)'
;MNLTELAININEAFSQSKEFYQAGIEALTSAIASDKKAGEILLKVKSFLPYGEFGGWVTANCHFTHRHANRLMVIAKNWEKITATLDTRVEAESPLLSLRSALSLATAEPKPEAPPPEPTPKYKVALKNHPCYGETVEVKQELNHGDILLCKTSNGDFAFVKKELVPESQSLEPINAEIIDEEKEDISEQLKQAIALVIEYLSEMQLKAVLAASLSIGKDHLPTDALFVAAKLIGGQEIAVLNQGDARGLANAAL
;
A
#
# COMPACT_ATOMS: atom_id res chain seq x y z
N MET A 1 18.37 9.93 -38.25
CA MET A 1 17.76 10.86 -37.29
C MET A 1 18.88 11.48 -36.48
N ASN A 2 18.97 12.81 -36.44
CA ASN A 2 20.04 13.51 -35.73
C ASN A 2 19.72 13.52 -34.21
N LEU A 3 20.74 13.44 -33.35
CA LEU A 3 20.58 13.52 -31.89
C LEU A 3 19.86 14.82 -31.47
N THR A 4 20.07 15.91 -32.21
CA THR A 4 19.37 17.18 -31.96
C THR A 4 17.86 17.07 -32.20
N GLU A 5 17.43 16.36 -33.25
CA GLU A 5 15.99 16.15 -33.52
C GLU A 5 15.34 15.29 -32.44
N LEU A 6 16.04 14.23 -32.00
CA LEU A 6 15.57 13.39 -30.89
C LEU A 6 15.42 14.18 -29.58
N ALA A 7 16.39 15.05 -29.25
CA ALA A 7 16.31 15.88 -28.06
C ALA A 7 15.12 16.86 -28.11
N ILE A 8 14.82 17.45 -29.28
CA ILE A 8 13.65 18.30 -29.47
C ILE A 8 12.36 17.50 -29.24
N ASN A 9 12.23 16.32 -29.86
CA ASN A 9 11.04 15.47 -29.71
C ASN A 9 10.83 15.02 -28.26
N ILE A 10 11.90 14.67 -27.54
CA ILE A 10 11.84 14.30 -26.12
C ILE A 10 11.33 15.47 -25.28
N ASN A 11 11.86 16.68 -25.51
CA ASN A 11 11.44 17.86 -24.77
C ASN A 11 9.99 18.25 -25.07
N GLU A 12 9.54 18.09 -26.32
CA GLU A 12 8.16 18.32 -26.71
C GLU A 12 7.21 17.32 -26.02
N ALA A 13 7.53 16.03 -26.07
CA ALA A 13 6.75 14.99 -25.39
C ALA A 13 6.69 15.21 -23.87
N PHE A 14 7.82 15.62 -23.27
CA PHE A 14 7.87 15.95 -21.85
C PHE A 14 7.02 17.19 -21.51
N SER A 15 7.05 18.23 -22.36
CA SER A 15 6.20 19.41 -22.20
C SER A 15 4.71 19.05 -22.24
N GLN A 16 4.29 18.25 -23.24
CA GLN A 16 2.91 17.76 -23.33
C GLN A 16 2.51 16.94 -22.11
N SER A 17 3.39 16.04 -21.65
CA SER A 17 3.14 15.26 -20.43
C SER A 17 2.95 16.15 -19.20
N LYS A 18 3.71 17.25 -19.09
CA LYS A 18 3.58 18.22 -17.99
C LYS A 18 2.25 18.98 -18.07
N GLU A 19 1.80 19.35 -19.26
CA GLU A 19 0.49 20.00 -19.47
C GLU A 19 -0.66 19.08 -19.08
N PHE A 20 -0.65 17.81 -19.50
CA PHE A 20 -1.67 16.83 -19.10
C PHE A 20 -1.69 16.60 -17.60
N TYR A 21 -0.51 16.54 -16.97
CA TYR A 21 -0.39 16.41 -15.53
C TYR A 21 -1.03 17.60 -14.79
N GLN A 22 -0.71 18.81 -15.24
CA GLN A 22 -1.26 20.04 -14.67
C GLN A 22 -2.79 20.12 -14.83
N ALA A 23 -3.30 19.82 -16.03
CA ALA A 23 -4.73 19.75 -16.29
C ALA A 23 -5.43 18.71 -15.38
N GLY A 24 -4.78 17.57 -15.12
CA GLY A 24 -5.25 16.55 -14.20
C GLY A 24 -5.36 17.05 -12.75
N ILE A 25 -4.37 17.81 -12.27
CA ILE A 25 -4.40 18.43 -10.94
C ILE A 25 -5.55 19.44 -10.83
N GLU A 26 -5.72 20.29 -11.83
CA GLU A 26 -6.77 21.32 -11.84
C GLU A 26 -8.17 20.69 -11.86
N ALA A 27 -8.36 19.66 -12.69
CA ALA A 27 -9.60 18.90 -12.73
C ALA A 27 -9.90 18.21 -11.39
N LEU A 28 -8.89 17.57 -10.78
CA LEU A 28 -9.03 16.92 -9.47
C LEU A 28 -9.37 17.92 -8.36
N THR A 29 -8.69 19.06 -8.34
CA THR A 29 -8.93 20.15 -7.37
C THR A 29 -10.36 20.68 -7.51
N SER A 30 -10.82 20.90 -8.74
CA SER A 30 -12.19 21.33 -9.04
C SER A 30 -13.24 20.29 -8.62
N ALA A 31 -12.93 18.99 -8.80
CA ALA A 31 -13.79 17.90 -8.36
C ALA A 31 -13.92 17.86 -6.84
N ILE A 32 -12.80 17.94 -6.10
CA ILE A 32 -12.79 17.94 -4.63
C ILE A 32 -13.55 19.16 -4.07
N ALA A 33 -13.41 20.33 -4.69
CA ALA A 33 -14.18 21.52 -4.31
C ALA A 33 -15.69 21.33 -4.53
N SER A 34 -16.07 20.67 -5.62
CA SER A 34 -17.48 20.33 -5.92
C SER A 34 -18.03 19.32 -4.91
N ASP A 35 -17.25 18.31 -4.55
CA ASP A 35 -17.60 17.31 -3.54
C ASP A 35 -17.83 17.95 -2.15
N LYS A 36 -16.97 18.91 -1.77
CA LYS A 36 -17.16 19.70 -0.54
C LYS A 36 -18.50 20.43 -0.56
N LYS A 37 -18.79 21.17 -1.64
CA LYS A 37 -20.04 21.91 -1.79
C LYS A 37 -21.26 21.00 -1.73
N ALA A 38 -21.20 19.84 -2.39
CA ALA A 38 -22.26 18.83 -2.30
C ALA A 38 -22.44 18.33 -0.86
N GLY A 39 -21.34 18.05 -0.15
CA GLY A 39 -21.35 17.66 1.26
C GLY A 39 -21.98 18.72 2.18
N GLU A 40 -21.68 20.00 1.97
CA GLU A 40 -22.30 21.13 2.70
C GLU A 40 -23.82 21.20 2.49
N ILE A 41 -24.28 21.00 1.25
CA ILE A 41 -25.71 20.96 0.92
C ILE A 41 -26.37 19.75 1.59
N LEU A 42 -25.75 18.57 1.52
CA LEU A 42 -26.25 17.36 2.17
C LEU A 42 -26.36 17.51 3.69
N LEU A 43 -25.41 18.20 4.33
CA LEU A 43 -25.48 18.51 5.77
C LEU A 43 -26.68 19.40 6.10
N LYS A 44 -26.97 20.41 5.27
CA LYS A 44 -28.16 21.25 5.41
C LYS A 44 -29.43 20.42 5.26
N VAL A 45 -29.55 19.62 4.20
CA VAL A 45 -30.72 18.75 3.98
C VAL A 45 -30.93 17.80 5.17
N LYS A 46 -29.87 17.17 5.66
CA LYS A 46 -29.94 16.27 6.82
C LYS A 46 -30.47 16.95 8.08
N SER A 47 -30.22 18.25 8.25
CA SER A 47 -30.74 19.03 9.39
C SER A 47 -32.25 19.30 9.32
N PHE A 48 -32.85 19.20 8.13
CA PHE A 48 -34.30 19.40 7.94
C PHE A 48 -35.11 18.10 8.02
N LEU A 49 -34.45 16.94 7.95
CA LEU A 49 -35.12 15.63 7.91
C LEU A 49 -35.18 14.99 9.30
N PRO A 50 -36.26 14.22 9.60
CA PRO A 50 -36.31 13.38 10.79
C PRO A 50 -35.18 12.34 10.83
N TYR A 51 -34.88 11.84 12.04
CA TYR A 51 -33.89 10.77 12.20
C TYR A 51 -34.28 9.52 11.41
N GLY A 52 -33.34 8.96 10.66
CA GLY A 52 -33.55 7.77 9.82
C GLY A 52 -34.01 8.04 8.38
N GLU A 53 -34.64 9.20 8.10
CA GLU A 53 -35.22 9.50 6.78
C GLU A 53 -34.17 9.90 5.72
N PHE A 54 -32.98 10.31 6.15
CA PHE A 54 -31.94 10.80 5.25
C PHE A 54 -31.53 9.79 4.17
N GLY A 55 -31.41 8.51 4.52
CA GLY A 55 -31.00 7.46 3.58
C GLY A 55 -32.03 7.23 2.46
N GLY A 56 -33.31 7.22 2.81
CA GLY A 56 -34.42 7.13 1.85
C GLY A 56 -34.47 8.36 0.95
N TRP A 57 -34.32 9.54 1.54
CA TRP A 57 -34.30 10.81 0.80
C TRP A 57 -33.17 10.86 -0.24
N VAL A 58 -31.93 10.48 0.12
CA VAL A 58 -30.80 10.45 -0.83
C VAL A 58 -31.09 9.51 -1.99
N THR A 59 -31.62 8.32 -1.71
CA THR A 59 -31.91 7.32 -2.75
C THR A 59 -33.00 7.81 -3.72
N ALA A 60 -33.97 8.59 -3.24
CA ALA A 60 -35.04 9.12 -4.07
C ALA A 60 -34.66 10.40 -4.86
N ASN A 61 -33.73 11.21 -4.35
CA ASN A 61 -33.46 12.56 -4.88
C ASN A 61 -32.06 12.74 -5.49
N CYS A 62 -31.14 11.79 -5.32
CA CYS A 62 -29.76 11.91 -5.76
C CYS A 62 -29.34 10.74 -6.65
N HIS A 63 -28.45 11.00 -7.62
CA HIS A 63 -27.90 9.97 -8.52
C HIS A 63 -26.70 9.21 -7.90
N PHE A 64 -26.64 9.11 -6.58
CA PHE A 64 -25.57 8.42 -5.86
C PHE A 64 -26.09 7.70 -4.61
N THR A 65 -25.30 6.75 -4.11
CA THR A 65 -25.70 5.94 -2.94
C THR A 65 -25.62 6.72 -1.64
N HIS A 66 -26.39 6.30 -0.63
CA HIS A 66 -26.30 6.83 0.74
C HIS A 66 -24.86 6.76 1.31
N ARG A 67 -24.10 5.71 0.96
CA ARG A 67 -22.68 5.59 1.34
C ARG A 67 -21.83 6.72 0.74
N HIS A 68 -22.07 7.08 -0.51
CA HIS A 68 -21.38 8.18 -1.17
C HIS A 68 -21.75 9.54 -0.54
N ALA A 69 -23.04 9.75 -0.25
CA ALA A 69 -23.52 10.94 0.46
C ALA A 69 -22.79 11.14 1.80
N ASN A 70 -22.64 10.08 2.58
CA ASN A 70 -21.91 10.12 3.85
C ASN A 70 -20.43 10.50 3.65
N ARG A 71 -19.78 10.01 2.59
CA ARG A 71 -18.39 10.40 2.26
C ARG A 71 -18.28 11.90 1.93
N LEU A 72 -19.19 12.43 1.11
CA LEU A 72 -19.23 13.86 0.78
C LEU A 72 -19.43 14.72 2.04
N MET A 73 -20.34 14.31 2.93
CA MET A 73 -20.54 14.99 4.21
C MET A 73 -19.30 14.94 5.12
N VAL A 74 -18.57 13.82 5.14
CA VAL A 74 -17.31 13.70 5.88
C VAL A 74 -16.24 14.64 5.31
N ILE A 75 -16.15 14.76 3.99
CA ILE A 75 -15.25 15.73 3.32
C ILE A 75 -15.60 17.15 3.74
N ALA A 76 -16.89 17.53 3.68
CA ALA A 76 -17.33 18.87 4.07
C ALA A 76 -17.06 19.17 5.55
N LYS A 77 -17.30 18.20 6.45
CA LYS A 77 -17.05 18.37 7.90
C LYS A 77 -15.57 18.55 8.25
N ASN A 78 -14.68 17.88 7.51
CA ASN A 78 -13.23 17.88 7.79
C ASN A 78 -12.45 18.76 6.81
N TRP A 79 -13.11 19.70 6.14
CA TRP A 79 -12.50 20.46 5.05
C TRP A 79 -11.22 21.19 5.47
N GLU A 80 -11.23 21.87 6.61
CA GLU A 80 -10.07 22.62 7.13
C GLU A 80 -8.85 21.72 7.34
N LYS A 81 -9.07 20.49 7.82
CA LYS A 81 -8.01 19.51 8.01
C LYS A 81 -7.46 18.99 6.68
N ILE A 82 -8.35 18.77 5.71
CA ILE A 82 -7.97 18.34 4.36
C ILE A 82 -7.12 19.44 3.69
N THR A 83 -7.54 20.71 3.76
CA THR A 83 -6.80 21.83 3.17
C THR A 83 -5.45 22.05 3.87
N ALA A 84 -5.40 22.02 5.20
CA ALA A 84 -4.13 22.15 5.92
C ALA A 84 -3.10 21.06 5.54
N THR A 85 -3.58 19.85 5.25
CA THR A 85 -2.70 18.75 4.80
C THR A 85 -2.32 18.89 3.32
N LEU A 86 -3.18 19.48 2.49
CA LEU A 86 -2.87 19.77 1.10
C LEU A 86 -1.81 20.85 1.00
N ASP A 87 -1.95 21.95 1.75
CA ASP A 87 -1.04 23.09 1.73
C ASP A 87 0.38 22.68 2.15
N THR A 88 0.51 21.80 3.16
CA THR A 88 1.79 21.26 3.62
C THR A 88 2.45 20.29 2.62
N ARG A 89 1.69 19.70 1.69
CA ARG A 89 2.22 18.77 0.68
C ARG A 89 2.61 19.42 -0.64
N VAL A 90 2.13 20.63 -0.93
CA VAL A 90 2.52 21.36 -2.14
C VAL A 90 4.04 21.60 -2.19
N GLU A 91 4.72 21.61 -1.05
CA GLU A 91 6.18 21.73 -0.97
C GLU A 91 6.94 20.39 -1.14
N ALA A 92 6.26 19.24 -1.07
CA ALA A 92 6.87 17.90 -1.09
C ALA A 92 6.39 17.07 -2.30
N GLU A 93 6.91 17.40 -3.48
CA GLU A 93 7.12 16.56 -4.68
C GLU A 93 5.97 15.70 -5.27
N SER A 94 4.74 15.69 -4.76
CA SER A 94 3.61 14.98 -5.41
C SER A 94 2.23 15.57 -5.09
N PRO A 95 1.70 16.46 -5.95
CA PRO A 95 0.43 17.18 -5.75
C PRO A 95 -0.86 16.36 -5.94
N LEU A 96 -0.79 15.10 -6.39
CA LEU A 96 -2.01 14.32 -6.68
C LEU A 96 -2.56 13.63 -5.44
N LEU A 97 -3.48 14.30 -4.73
CA LEU A 97 -4.20 13.71 -3.62
C LEU A 97 -5.50 13.05 -4.10
N SER A 98 -5.50 11.71 -4.21
CA SER A 98 -6.71 10.96 -4.59
C SER A 98 -7.85 11.15 -3.58
N LEU A 99 -9.11 10.96 -3.99
CA LEU A 99 -10.29 10.94 -3.10
C LEU A 99 -10.07 10.00 -1.89
N ARG A 100 -9.40 8.86 -2.11
CA ARG A 100 -9.07 7.89 -1.06
C ARG A 100 -8.11 8.48 -0.04
N SER A 101 -7.13 9.26 -0.48
CA SER A 101 -6.20 9.98 0.38
C SER A 101 -6.92 11.07 1.18
N ALA A 102 -7.82 11.83 0.55
CA ALA A 102 -8.62 12.85 1.25
C ALA A 102 -9.50 12.22 2.34
N LEU A 103 -10.17 11.10 2.04
CA LEU A 103 -10.95 10.35 3.02
C LEU A 103 -10.08 9.81 4.15
N SER A 104 -8.91 9.26 3.83
CA SER A 104 -7.96 8.76 4.84
C SER A 104 -7.53 9.85 5.82
N LEU A 105 -7.28 11.07 5.32
CA LEU A 105 -6.90 12.21 6.17
C LEU A 105 -8.08 12.71 7.02
N ALA A 106 -9.29 12.72 6.44
CA ALA A 106 -10.51 13.09 7.15
C ALA A 106 -10.85 12.11 8.27
N THR A 107 -10.64 10.81 8.06
CA THR A 107 -10.97 9.76 9.04
C THR A 107 -9.84 9.39 9.99
N ALA A 108 -8.61 9.87 9.75
CA ALA A 108 -7.51 9.66 10.67
C ALA A 108 -7.81 10.40 11.98
N GLU A 109 -8.36 9.71 12.98
CA GLU A 109 -8.46 10.25 14.33
C GLU A 109 -7.07 10.72 14.78
N PRO A 110 -6.95 11.87 15.47
CA PRO A 110 -5.70 12.24 16.09
C PRO A 110 -5.31 11.08 17.00
N LYS A 111 -4.23 10.37 16.64
CA LYS A 111 -3.72 9.24 17.42
C LYS A 111 -3.62 9.77 18.85
N PRO A 112 -4.40 9.22 19.81
CA PRO A 112 -4.36 9.69 21.19
C PRO A 112 -2.90 9.76 21.59
N GLU A 113 -2.47 10.94 22.04
CA GLU A 113 -1.11 11.15 22.52
C GLU A 113 -0.84 10.02 23.50
N ALA A 114 0.09 9.14 23.13
CA ALA A 114 0.16 7.82 23.74
C ALA A 114 0.25 8.00 25.25
N PRO A 115 -0.56 7.27 26.05
CA PRO A 115 -0.41 7.31 27.49
C PRO A 115 1.07 7.08 27.83
N PRO A 116 1.62 7.79 28.84
CA PRO A 116 3.02 7.70 29.20
C PRO A 116 3.44 6.23 29.23
N PRO A 117 4.53 5.87 28.53
CA PRO A 117 4.83 4.48 28.21
C PRO A 117 4.73 3.64 29.48
N GLU A 118 3.79 2.69 29.47
CA GLU A 118 3.72 1.70 30.54
C GLU A 118 5.11 1.05 30.65
N PRO A 119 5.61 0.82 31.88
CA PRO A 119 6.95 0.27 32.08
C PRO A 119 7.07 -1.02 31.28
N THR A 120 8.02 -1.04 30.34
CA THR A 120 8.24 -2.18 29.45
C THR A 120 8.45 -3.44 30.29
N PRO A 121 7.66 -4.51 30.07
CA PRO A 121 7.77 -5.73 30.86
C PRO A 121 9.16 -6.34 30.68
N LYS A 122 9.79 -6.69 31.80
CA LYS A 122 11.10 -7.35 31.87
C LYS A 122 10.91 -8.86 31.95
N TYR A 123 11.64 -9.59 31.12
CA TYR A 123 11.61 -11.06 31.07
C TYR A 123 13.00 -11.63 31.35
N LYS A 124 13.07 -12.86 31.82
CA LYS A 124 14.29 -13.65 31.94
C LYS A 124 14.29 -14.77 30.92
N VAL A 125 15.44 -15.02 30.30
CA VAL A 125 15.61 -16.11 29.32
C VAL A 125 15.70 -17.46 30.04
N ALA A 126 14.77 -18.38 29.75
CA ALA A 126 14.68 -19.68 30.42
C ALA A 126 15.32 -20.85 29.64
N LEU A 127 15.89 -20.59 28.47
CA LEU A 127 16.57 -21.60 27.65
C LEU A 127 17.97 -21.95 28.19
N LYS A 128 18.11 -23.12 28.83
CA LYS A 128 19.37 -23.60 29.42
C LYS A 128 20.58 -23.63 28.46
N ASN A 129 20.33 -23.81 27.17
CA ASN A 129 21.37 -23.94 26.15
C ASN A 129 21.65 -22.61 25.41
N HIS A 130 20.95 -21.53 25.76
CA HIS A 130 21.14 -20.23 25.11
C HIS A 130 22.26 -19.44 25.82
N PRO A 131 23.13 -18.72 25.10
CA PRO A 131 24.21 -17.92 25.71
C PRO A 131 23.73 -16.82 26.67
N CYS A 132 22.44 -16.46 26.62
CA CYS A 132 21.81 -15.45 27.48
C CYS A 132 20.95 -16.06 28.61
N TYR A 133 21.09 -17.35 28.93
CA TYR A 133 20.30 -17.99 29.99
C TYR A 133 20.40 -17.24 31.33
N GLY A 134 19.24 -16.92 31.92
CA GLY A 134 19.15 -16.21 33.20
C GLY A 134 19.34 -14.68 33.12
N GLU A 135 19.63 -14.13 31.94
CA GLU A 135 19.74 -12.68 31.73
C GLU A 135 18.34 -12.03 31.67
N THR A 136 18.20 -10.84 32.26
CA THR A 136 17.00 -10.02 32.11
C THR A 136 17.04 -9.29 30.77
N VAL A 137 16.01 -9.48 29.94
CA VAL A 137 15.90 -8.90 28.60
C VAL A 137 14.72 -7.96 28.50
N GLU A 138 14.90 -6.89 27.72
CA GLU A 138 13.87 -5.89 27.43
C GLU A 138 13.28 -6.15 26.05
N VAL A 139 11.94 -6.24 25.97
CA VAL A 139 11.22 -6.44 24.71
C VAL A 139 11.21 -5.13 23.93
N LYS A 140 11.80 -5.13 22.73
CA LYS A 140 11.76 -3.98 21.80
C LYS A 140 10.53 -4.01 20.92
N GLN A 141 10.19 -5.19 20.40
CA GLN A 141 9.13 -5.36 19.42
C GLN A 141 8.52 -6.76 19.51
N GLU A 142 7.20 -6.83 19.43
CA GLU A 142 6.48 -8.09 19.23
C GLU A 142 6.30 -8.33 17.72
N LEU A 143 6.69 -9.52 17.26
CA LEU A 143 6.53 -9.99 15.89
C LEU A 143 5.52 -11.15 15.89
N ASN A 144 4.86 -11.37 14.75
CA ASN A 144 3.94 -12.50 14.53
C ASN A 144 2.87 -12.65 15.63
N HIS A 145 2.08 -11.61 15.86
CA HIS A 145 0.95 -11.65 16.80
C HIS A 145 1.32 -11.97 18.27
N GLY A 146 2.59 -11.75 18.65
CA GLY A 146 3.06 -11.87 20.03
C GLY A 146 3.75 -13.19 20.36
N ASP A 147 3.95 -14.07 19.37
CA ASP A 147 4.64 -15.34 19.57
C ASP A 147 6.16 -15.20 19.56
N ILE A 148 6.70 -14.22 18.82
CA ILE A 148 8.13 -13.94 18.75
C ILE A 148 8.40 -12.55 19.32
N LEU A 149 9.28 -12.47 20.31
CA LEU A 149 9.71 -11.25 20.96
C LEU A 149 11.14 -10.92 20.52
N LEU A 150 11.33 -9.74 19.92
CA LEU A 150 12.65 -9.21 19.65
C LEU A 150 13.14 -8.52 20.93
N CYS A 151 14.13 -9.12 21.58
CA CYS A 151 14.63 -8.68 22.87
C CYS A 151 16.06 -8.17 22.76
N LYS A 152 16.36 -7.11 23.52
CA LYS A 152 17.72 -6.59 23.68
C LYS A 152 18.41 -7.31 24.85
N THR A 153 19.55 -7.93 24.58
CA THR A 153 20.46 -8.55 25.57
C THR A 153 21.76 -7.76 25.64
N SER A 154 22.64 -8.09 26.61
CA SER A 154 24.02 -7.56 26.65
C SER A 154 24.85 -7.96 25.43
N ASN A 155 24.48 -9.04 24.75
CA ASN A 155 25.18 -9.60 23.60
C ASN A 155 24.59 -9.18 22.24
N GLY A 156 23.56 -8.32 22.21
CA GLY A 156 22.91 -7.86 20.98
C GLY A 156 21.40 -8.00 21.00
N ASP A 157 20.78 -8.00 19.83
CA ASP A 157 19.33 -8.21 19.67
C ASP A 157 19.05 -9.65 19.24
N PHE A 158 18.20 -10.35 19.98
CA PHE A 158 17.84 -11.75 19.72
C PHE A 158 16.31 -11.91 19.66
N ALA A 159 15.85 -12.78 18.78
CA ALA A 159 14.45 -13.17 18.72
C ALA A 159 14.22 -14.39 19.62
N PHE A 160 13.26 -14.31 20.53
CA PHE A 160 12.86 -15.40 21.41
C PHE A 160 11.40 -15.75 21.17
N VAL A 161 11.05 -17.03 21.29
CA VAL A 161 9.64 -17.42 21.33
C VAL A 161 9.11 -17.09 22.72
N LYS A 162 7.90 -16.53 22.84
CA LYS A 162 7.34 -16.08 24.13
C LYS A 162 7.33 -17.18 25.21
N LYS A 163 7.20 -18.45 24.82
CA LYS A 163 7.28 -19.62 25.71
C LYS A 163 8.66 -19.83 26.36
N GLU A 164 9.70 -19.23 25.81
CA GLU A 164 11.10 -19.33 26.24
C GLU A 164 11.48 -18.22 27.23
N LEU A 165 10.56 -17.26 27.46
CA LEU A 165 10.73 -16.10 28.31
C LEU A 165 9.82 -16.20 29.53
N VAL A 166 10.41 -16.07 30.71
CA VAL A 166 9.68 -16.10 31.99
C VAL A 166 9.65 -14.67 32.55
N PRO A 167 8.48 -14.14 32.96
CA PRO A 167 8.41 -12.82 33.59
C PRO A 167 9.39 -12.73 34.77
N GLU A 168 10.05 -11.58 34.95
CA GLU A 168 11.08 -11.41 36.00
C GLU A 168 10.57 -11.74 37.42
N SER A 169 9.26 -11.61 37.64
CA SER A 169 8.57 -11.90 38.91
C SER A 169 8.37 -13.41 39.19
N GLN A 170 8.57 -14.29 38.22
CA GLN A 170 8.42 -15.74 38.37
C GLN A 170 9.78 -16.43 38.53
N SER A 171 9.84 -17.44 39.40
CA SER A 171 11.03 -18.28 39.58
C SER A 171 11.27 -19.15 38.36
N LEU A 172 12.53 -19.23 37.91
CA LEU A 172 12.95 -20.01 36.74
C LEU A 172 12.77 -21.51 36.99
N GLU A 173 11.67 -22.09 36.52
CA GLU A 173 11.59 -23.53 36.29
C GLU A 173 12.06 -23.85 34.87
N PRO A 174 13.02 -24.77 34.70
CA PRO A 174 13.67 -24.97 33.41
C PRO A 174 12.76 -25.69 32.42
N ILE A 175 12.55 -25.08 31.26
CA ILE A 175 11.81 -25.66 30.14
C ILE A 175 12.82 -26.36 29.23
N ASN A 176 12.63 -27.65 28.98
CA ASN A 176 13.39 -28.38 27.97
C ASN A 176 12.77 -28.05 26.60
N ALA A 177 13.56 -27.44 25.71
CA ALA A 177 13.11 -27.12 24.36
C ALA A 177 12.98 -28.41 23.53
N GLU A 178 11.75 -28.87 23.32
CA GLU A 178 11.43 -29.78 22.21
C GLU A 178 11.40 -28.97 20.92
N ILE A 179 12.21 -29.41 19.95
CA ILE A 179 12.28 -28.86 18.60
C ILE A 179 10.97 -29.21 17.90
N ILE A 180 10.17 -28.20 17.57
CA ILE A 180 8.98 -28.35 16.75
C ILE A 180 9.39 -27.93 15.34
N ASP A 181 9.38 -28.87 14.40
CA ASP A 181 9.47 -28.60 12.97
C ASP A 181 8.14 -27.96 12.52
N GLU A 182 8.15 -26.65 12.28
CA GLU A 182 6.99 -25.93 11.75
C GLU A 182 6.92 -26.05 10.22
N GLU A 183 5.77 -26.53 9.74
CA GLU A 183 5.38 -26.58 8.34
C GLU A 183 5.30 -25.17 7.74
N LYS A 184 6.08 -24.92 6.68
CA LYS A 184 5.97 -23.72 5.84
C LYS A 184 4.70 -23.82 5.00
N GLU A 185 3.59 -23.28 5.51
CA GLU A 185 2.38 -23.09 4.71
C GLU A 185 2.50 -21.89 3.75
N ASP A 186 1.82 -22.04 2.62
CA ASP A 186 2.20 -21.59 1.28
C ASP A 186 1.94 -20.09 0.99
N ILE A 187 2.95 -19.24 1.17
CA ILE A 187 2.96 -17.83 0.71
C ILE A 187 2.69 -17.74 -0.82
N SER A 188 2.91 -18.81 -1.58
CA SER A 188 2.73 -18.79 -3.04
C SER A 188 1.25 -18.76 -3.45
N GLU A 189 0.32 -19.30 -2.66
CA GLU A 189 -1.10 -19.30 -3.01
C GLU A 189 -1.75 -17.91 -2.88
N GLN A 190 -1.37 -17.13 -1.86
CA GLN A 190 -1.87 -15.77 -1.70
C GLN A 190 -1.37 -14.85 -2.83
N LEU A 191 -0.12 -15.06 -3.27
CA LEU A 191 0.46 -14.31 -4.39
C LEU A 191 -0.22 -14.66 -5.73
N LYS A 192 -0.55 -15.95 -5.96
CA LYS A 192 -1.30 -16.39 -7.14
C LYS A 192 -2.69 -15.74 -7.22
N GLN A 193 -3.41 -15.64 -6.11
CA GLN A 193 -4.74 -15.00 -6.07
C GLN A 193 -4.67 -13.49 -6.35
N ALA A 194 -3.66 -12.79 -5.83
CA ALA A 194 -3.48 -11.36 -6.09
C ALA A 194 -3.18 -11.06 -7.57
N ILE A 195 -2.37 -11.90 -8.22
CA ILE A 195 -2.04 -11.76 -9.65
C ILE A 195 -3.28 -12.00 -10.53
N ALA A 196 -4.11 -13.00 -10.20
CA ALA A 196 -5.33 -13.30 -10.95
C ALA A 196 -6.31 -12.11 -10.99
N LEU A 197 -6.48 -11.40 -9.87
CA LEU A 197 -7.35 -10.22 -9.79
C LEU A 197 -6.84 -9.04 -10.63
N VAL A 198 -5.52 -8.86 -10.73
CA VAL A 198 -4.94 -7.78 -11.55
C VAL A 198 -5.15 -8.03 -13.05
N ILE A 199 -5.14 -9.30 -13.48
CA ILE A 199 -5.38 -9.68 -14.88
C ILE A 199 -6.82 -9.40 -15.31
N GLU A 200 -7.80 -9.58 -14.41
CA GLU A 200 -9.23 -9.43 -14.74
C GLU A 200 -9.66 -7.97 -14.93
N TYR A 201 -8.94 -7.01 -14.33
CA TYR A 201 -9.32 -5.59 -14.33
C TYR A 201 -8.53 -4.71 -15.31
N LEU A 202 -7.48 -5.23 -15.94
CA LEU A 202 -6.67 -4.46 -16.88
C LEU A 202 -7.14 -4.70 -18.32
N SER A 203 -7.24 -3.60 -19.08
CA SER A 203 -7.42 -3.71 -20.53
C SER A 203 -6.22 -4.41 -21.17
N GLU A 204 -6.42 -5.08 -22.30
CA GLU A 204 -5.36 -5.83 -23.00
C GLU A 204 -4.10 -4.97 -23.25
N MET A 205 -4.29 -3.68 -23.55
CA MET A 205 -3.19 -2.73 -23.78
C MET A 205 -2.39 -2.43 -22.49
N GLN A 206 -3.08 -2.26 -21.36
CA GLN A 206 -2.43 -2.03 -20.06
C GLN A 206 -1.72 -3.28 -19.55
N LEU A 207 -2.32 -4.45 -19.78
CA LEU A 207 -1.72 -5.74 -19.44
C LEU A 207 -0.39 -5.92 -20.18
N LYS A 208 -0.35 -5.62 -21.49
CA LYS A 208 0.87 -5.65 -22.31
C LYS A 208 1.94 -4.68 -21.81
N ALA A 209 1.56 -3.46 -21.42
CA ALA A 209 2.50 -2.46 -20.89
C ALA A 209 3.12 -2.88 -19.55
N VAL A 210 2.30 -3.39 -18.61
CA VAL A 210 2.77 -3.90 -17.32
C VAL A 210 3.72 -5.09 -17.52
N LEU A 211 3.37 -6.00 -18.43
CA LEU A 211 4.21 -7.15 -18.76
C LEU A 211 5.55 -6.77 -19.39
N ALA A 212 5.55 -5.82 -20.33
CA ALA A 212 6.77 -5.29 -20.93
C ALA A 212 7.69 -4.61 -19.88
N ALA A 213 7.09 -3.90 -18.92
CA ALA A 213 7.84 -3.28 -17.82
C ALA A 213 8.44 -4.34 -16.88
N SER A 214 7.67 -5.38 -16.51
CA SER A 214 8.16 -6.47 -15.65
C SER A 214 9.29 -7.28 -16.32
N LEU A 215 9.18 -7.55 -17.63
CA LEU A 215 10.24 -8.22 -18.39
C LEU A 215 11.53 -7.39 -18.50
N SER A 216 11.42 -6.06 -18.40
CA SER A 216 12.57 -5.14 -18.41
C SER A 216 13.31 -5.09 -17.06
N ILE A 217 12.67 -5.51 -15.96
CA ILE A 217 13.25 -5.51 -14.61
C ILE A 217 14.12 -6.76 -14.35
N GLY A 218 13.97 -7.81 -15.16
CA GLY A 218 14.82 -9.00 -15.14
C GLY A 218 14.01 -10.30 -15.23
N LYS A 219 14.39 -11.19 -16.15
CA LYS A 219 13.71 -12.46 -16.41
C LYS A 219 13.80 -13.46 -15.24
N ASP A 220 14.75 -13.27 -14.33
CA ASP A 220 15.14 -14.25 -13.31
C ASP A 220 14.16 -14.38 -12.14
N HIS A 221 13.11 -13.53 -12.08
CA HIS A 221 12.17 -13.47 -10.98
C HIS A 221 10.74 -13.88 -11.34
N LEU A 222 10.48 -14.23 -12.61
CA LEU A 222 9.16 -14.65 -13.05
C LEU A 222 9.07 -16.19 -13.08
N PRO A 223 8.05 -16.79 -12.45
CA PRO A 223 7.82 -18.22 -12.58
C PRO A 223 7.57 -18.58 -14.06
N THR A 224 8.08 -19.73 -14.49
CA THR A 224 8.09 -20.19 -15.89
C THR A 224 6.72 -20.13 -16.56
N ASP A 225 5.65 -20.37 -15.80
CA ASP A 225 4.28 -20.34 -16.28
C ASP A 225 3.81 -18.91 -16.61
N ALA A 226 4.25 -17.91 -15.84
CA ALA A 226 3.96 -16.50 -16.11
C ALA A 226 4.65 -16.00 -17.37
N LEU A 227 5.87 -16.49 -17.65
CA LEU A 227 6.60 -16.21 -18.90
C LEU A 227 5.88 -16.80 -20.12
N PHE A 228 5.24 -17.96 -19.97
CA PHE A 228 4.48 -18.58 -21.06
C PHE A 228 3.16 -17.84 -21.35
N VAL A 229 2.47 -17.37 -20.31
CA VAL A 229 1.24 -16.56 -20.45
C VAL A 229 1.55 -15.20 -21.05
N ALA A 230 2.62 -14.54 -20.58
CA ALA A 230 3.19 -13.34 -21.19
C ALA A 230 3.43 -13.52 -22.69
N ALA A 231 4.04 -14.65 -23.05
CA ALA A 231 4.40 -14.97 -24.41
C ALA A 231 3.20 -15.13 -25.34
N LYS A 232 2.15 -15.76 -24.82
CA LYS A 232 0.92 -15.97 -25.55
C LYS A 232 0.15 -14.66 -25.76
N LEU A 233 0.18 -13.76 -24.77
CA LEU A 233 -0.52 -12.47 -24.79
C LEU A 233 0.14 -11.43 -25.71
N ILE A 234 1.46 -11.46 -25.86
CA ILE A 234 2.20 -10.55 -26.75
C ILE A 234 2.09 -10.99 -28.23
N GLY A 235 1.50 -12.16 -28.50
CA GLY A 235 1.46 -12.75 -29.83
C GLY A 235 2.81 -13.41 -30.13
N GLY A 236 2.82 -14.75 -30.10
CA GLY A 236 4.03 -15.58 -30.03
C GLY A 236 5.10 -15.43 -31.13
N GLN A 237 5.00 -14.44 -32.03
CA GLN A 237 6.04 -14.09 -33.00
C GLN A 237 7.15 -13.21 -32.43
N GLU A 238 6.91 -12.40 -31.38
CA GLU A 238 7.94 -11.47 -30.87
C GLU A 238 8.98 -12.12 -29.93
N ILE A 239 8.71 -13.30 -29.39
CA ILE A 239 9.64 -13.94 -28.43
C ILE A 239 10.76 -14.71 -29.12
N ALA A 240 10.58 -15.08 -30.38
CA ALA A 240 11.69 -15.57 -31.19
C ALA A 240 12.81 -14.51 -31.31
N VAL A 241 12.47 -13.22 -31.25
CA VAL A 241 13.43 -12.11 -31.25
C VAL A 241 14.07 -11.93 -29.87
N LEU A 242 13.36 -12.19 -28.77
CA LEU A 242 13.89 -12.08 -27.40
C LEU A 242 14.79 -13.25 -26.95
N ASN A 243 14.83 -14.35 -27.71
CA ASN A 243 15.76 -15.46 -27.52
C ASN A 243 17.07 -15.31 -28.30
N GLN A 244 17.13 -14.39 -29.26
CA GLN A 244 18.37 -13.99 -29.91
C GLN A 244 18.86 -12.75 -29.16
N GLY A 245 19.97 -12.86 -28.44
CA GLY A 245 20.51 -11.80 -27.56
C GLY A 245 21.01 -10.55 -28.28
N ASP A 246 20.21 -9.95 -29.16
CA ASP A 246 20.53 -8.73 -29.88
C ASP A 246 19.55 -7.62 -29.50
N ALA A 247 19.96 -6.79 -28.54
CA ALA A 247 19.17 -5.68 -27.97
C ALA A 247 18.86 -4.55 -28.98
N ARG A 248 19.21 -4.70 -30.26
CA ARG A 248 19.03 -3.68 -31.31
C ARG A 248 17.68 -3.75 -32.04
N GLY A 249 16.89 -4.80 -31.83
CA GLY A 249 15.61 -5.00 -32.53
C GLY A 249 14.39 -4.28 -31.95
N LEU A 250 14.43 -3.83 -30.69
CA LEU A 250 13.24 -3.37 -29.96
C LEU A 250 12.74 -1.95 -30.31
N ALA A 251 13.48 -1.18 -31.12
CA ALA A 251 13.08 0.20 -31.46
C ALA A 251 12.12 0.33 -32.65
N ASN A 252 11.90 -0.73 -33.45
CA ASN A 252 11.12 -0.65 -34.70
C ASN A 252 9.73 -1.30 -34.65
N ALA A 253 9.31 -1.88 -33.52
CA ALA A 253 8.03 -2.59 -33.40
C ALA A 253 6.90 -1.80 -32.70
N ALA A 254 7.14 -0.53 -32.34
CA ALA A 254 6.17 0.33 -31.65
C ALA A 254 5.69 1.54 -32.48
N LEU A 255 5.74 1.44 -33.81
CA LEU A 255 5.03 2.30 -34.77
C LEU A 255 4.05 1.44 -35.56
#